data_AF-A0A8T7HSJ5-F1
#
_entry.id   AF-A0A8T7HSJ5-F1
#
_cell.length_a   1.000
_cell.length_b   1.000
_cell.length_c   1.000
_cell.angle_alpha   90.00
_cell.angle_beta   90.00
_cell.angle_gamma   90.00
#
_symmetry.space_group_name_H-M   'P 1'
#
loop_
_entity.id
_entity.type
_entity.pdbx_description
1 polymer ?
#
loop_
_entity_poly.entity_id
_entity_poly.type
_entity_poly.pdbx_seq_one_letter_code
_entity_poly.pdbx_strand_id
1 'polypeptide(L)'
;MKAISIMLILIIVSCPAMALDIKAQIDSASSEITAFFEGVPSTDFVIIPGSGISAEDKLIFSLLKENVESADTIEIMPDSAGRPSRSLILLGSSKTNIMMKKLDEEGSIVSRKASSYPPVMVEMLVLDNGKKALCIYSQKEDGLLQNNAPARSPLGLFLDKKQVAVAATMISLLLLFLLHILMNAGSGIFTEFSSSKIMQKISGKKQARKKEITHVHKYLHKGEVIALLTTILVFSAMMTWSWAPSSGDFPKYMLLNLGIVGLITISRELYRVFMCYRHRISSEVFLWPAGTGLTVISTFLGNTFSLASYTLVEEGACEKRLGKITFMLSLITFSLAILLYIIDIFIPSQIFQLTFVYAIMMVFIELFPLSPMPGSDCRKWNKYAWLGLYIAAIAAYVYMNFTTYV
;
A
#
# COMPACT_ATOMS: atom_id res chain seq x y z
N MET A 1 -13.27 -13.84 -17.37
CA MET A 1 -11.95 -14.26 -17.87
C MET A 1 -11.53 -13.50 -19.12
N LYS A 2 -12.27 -13.55 -20.24
CA LYS A 2 -11.88 -12.85 -21.50
C LYS A 2 -11.62 -11.34 -21.34
N ALA A 3 -12.41 -10.60 -20.55
CA ALA A 3 -12.20 -9.16 -20.33
C ALA A 3 -10.92 -8.81 -19.54
N ILE A 4 -10.57 -9.62 -18.52
CA ILE A 4 -9.36 -9.42 -17.71
C ILE A 4 -8.11 -9.74 -18.55
N SER A 5 -8.16 -10.79 -19.37
CA SER A 5 -7.08 -11.13 -20.30
C SER A 5 -6.86 -10.05 -21.37
N ILE A 6 -7.92 -9.43 -21.88
CA ILE A 6 -7.81 -8.33 -22.87
C ILE A 6 -7.16 -7.08 -22.26
N MET A 7 -7.53 -6.73 -21.02
CA MET A 7 -6.92 -5.59 -20.33
C MET A 7 -5.42 -5.84 -20.02
N LEU A 8 -5.06 -7.06 -19.58
CA LEU A 8 -3.66 -7.47 -19.38
C LEU A 8 -2.84 -7.45 -20.67
N ILE A 9 -3.42 -7.91 -21.78
CA ILE A 9 -2.76 -7.92 -23.09
C ILE A 9 -2.55 -6.49 -23.60
N LEU A 10 -3.54 -5.59 -23.43
CA LEU A 10 -3.38 -4.18 -23.82
C LEU A 10 -2.27 -3.46 -23.03
N ILE A 11 -2.12 -3.78 -21.74
CA ILE A 11 -1.05 -3.23 -20.89
C ILE A 11 0.33 -3.76 -21.33
N ILE A 12 0.45 -5.07 -21.62
CA ILE A 12 1.72 -5.70 -22.01
C ILE A 12 2.17 -5.23 -23.41
N VAL A 13 1.22 -5.07 -24.36
CA VAL A 13 1.52 -4.64 -25.74
C VAL A 13 1.96 -3.17 -25.81
N SER A 14 1.66 -2.36 -24.81
CA SER A 14 2.04 -0.93 -24.76
C SER A 14 3.47 -0.68 -24.24
N CYS A 15 4.12 -1.69 -23.68
CA CYS A 15 5.39 -1.57 -22.95
C CYS A 15 6.68 -1.45 -23.82
N PRO A 16 6.83 -2.11 -25.01
CA PRO A 16 8.12 -2.12 -25.71
C PRO A 16 8.51 -0.80 -26.37
N ALA A 17 7.55 0.10 -26.66
CA ALA A 17 7.87 1.44 -27.17
C ALA A 17 8.58 2.33 -26.13
N MET A 18 8.44 2.00 -24.84
CA MET A 18 8.97 2.80 -23.73
C MET A 18 10.47 2.55 -23.49
N ALA A 19 10.96 1.35 -23.79
CA ALA A 19 12.36 0.96 -23.53
C ALA A 19 13.38 1.68 -24.43
N LEU A 20 12.99 2.02 -25.66
CA LEU A 20 13.84 2.78 -26.61
C LEU A 20 13.96 4.25 -26.22
N ASP A 21 12.99 4.80 -25.49
CA ASP A 21 13.01 6.18 -25.01
C ASP A 21 13.92 6.33 -23.78
N ILE A 22 13.91 5.37 -22.85
CA ILE A 22 14.65 5.46 -21.56
C ILE A 22 16.14 5.76 -21.76
N LYS A 23 16.83 5.11 -22.72
CA LYS A 23 18.24 5.39 -22.96
C LYS A 23 18.47 6.84 -23.41
N ALA A 24 17.65 7.32 -24.35
CA ALA A 24 17.74 8.69 -24.84
C ALA A 24 17.43 9.72 -23.72
N GLN A 25 16.48 9.39 -22.83
CA GLN A 25 16.20 10.20 -21.63
C GLN A 25 17.40 10.22 -20.67
N ILE A 26 18.03 9.07 -20.41
CA ILE A 26 19.23 8.99 -19.57
C ILE A 26 20.40 9.78 -20.17
N ASP A 27 20.63 9.64 -21.49
CA ASP A 27 21.69 10.37 -22.19
C ASP A 27 21.42 11.89 -22.12
N SER A 28 20.16 12.32 -22.25
CA SER A 28 19.75 13.72 -22.13
C SER A 28 19.92 14.25 -20.69
N ALA A 29 19.53 13.47 -19.68
CA ALA A 29 19.76 13.79 -18.28
C ALA A 29 21.25 13.91 -17.98
N SER A 30 22.06 12.96 -18.47
CA SER A 30 23.51 12.97 -18.33
C SER A 30 24.13 14.21 -18.98
N SER A 31 23.63 14.65 -20.13
CA SER A 31 24.07 15.88 -20.78
C SER A 31 23.77 17.13 -19.94
N GLU A 32 22.57 17.25 -19.35
CA GLU A 32 22.23 18.40 -18.50
C GLU A 32 23.04 18.38 -17.18
N ILE A 33 23.24 17.19 -16.60
CA ILE A 33 24.12 16.99 -15.43
C ILE A 33 25.56 17.41 -15.77
N THR A 34 26.09 17.02 -16.94
CA THR A 34 27.45 17.39 -17.38
C THR A 34 27.56 18.90 -17.55
N ALA A 35 26.56 19.54 -18.15
CA ALA A 35 26.51 21.00 -18.31
C ALA A 35 26.49 21.76 -16.97
N PHE A 36 25.95 21.17 -15.90
CA PHE A 36 26.03 21.75 -14.55
C PHE A 36 27.48 21.79 -14.02
N PHE A 37 28.29 20.79 -14.37
CA PHE A 37 29.70 20.73 -13.98
C PHE A 37 30.60 21.64 -14.82
N GLU A 38 30.19 22.02 -16.04
CA GLU A 38 30.90 22.97 -16.89
C GLU A 38 30.93 24.37 -16.24
N GLY A 39 32.03 24.68 -15.57
CA GLY A 39 32.28 26.01 -14.97
C GLY A 39 32.38 26.03 -13.44
N VAL A 40 32.36 24.88 -12.78
CA VAL A 40 32.61 24.78 -11.33
C VAL A 40 33.73 23.77 -11.07
N PRO A 41 34.80 24.13 -10.35
CA PRO A 41 35.87 23.19 -10.01
C PRO A 41 35.32 21.98 -9.23
N SER A 42 35.81 20.78 -9.54
CA SER A 42 35.40 19.53 -8.86
C SER A 42 35.58 19.59 -7.33
N THR A 43 36.55 20.38 -6.84
CA THR A 43 36.81 20.62 -5.42
C THR A 43 35.75 21.49 -4.71
N ASP A 44 34.85 22.14 -5.45
CA ASP A 44 33.84 23.07 -4.91
C ASP A 44 32.45 22.42 -4.79
N PHE A 45 32.37 21.08 -4.87
CA PHE A 45 31.14 20.31 -4.74
C PHE A 45 31.12 19.40 -3.51
N VAL A 46 29.92 19.15 -3.00
CA VAL A 46 29.63 18.11 -2.01
C VAL A 46 28.42 17.32 -2.48
N ILE A 47 28.53 15.99 -2.46
CA ILE A 47 27.39 15.09 -2.70
C ILE A 47 26.72 14.79 -1.37
N ILE A 48 25.41 15.01 -1.31
CA ILE A 48 24.59 14.77 -0.13
C ILE A 48 23.49 13.77 -0.51
N PRO A 49 23.72 12.45 -0.30
CA PRO A 49 22.70 11.45 -0.54
C PRO A 49 21.60 11.55 0.51
N GLY A 50 20.34 11.56 0.06
CA GLY A 50 19.17 11.48 0.92
C GLY A 50 19.11 10.16 1.72
N SER A 51 18.83 10.26 3.00
CA SER A 51 18.67 9.13 3.92
C SER A 51 17.39 8.30 3.64
N GLY A 52 16.44 8.89 2.92
CA GLY A 52 15.16 8.28 2.54
C GLY A 52 15.12 7.66 1.14
N ILE A 53 16.22 7.70 0.38
CA ILE A 53 16.24 7.20 -1.00
C ILE A 53 15.96 5.68 -1.04
N SER A 54 15.10 5.26 -1.98
CA SER A 54 14.76 3.85 -2.20
C SER A 54 15.97 3.02 -2.67
N ALA A 55 15.89 1.69 -2.56
CA ALA A 55 16.97 0.81 -3.02
C ALA A 55 17.15 0.89 -4.55
N GLU A 56 16.04 1.06 -5.27
CA GLU A 56 16.03 1.23 -6.72
C GLU A 56 16.72 2.52 -7.14
N ASP A 57 16.42 3.63 -6.46
CA ASP A 57 16.99 4.93 -6.79
C ASP A 57 18.49 4.98 -6.45
N LYS A 58 18.92 4.31 -5.37
CA LYS A 58 20.36 4.14 -5.06
C LYS A 58 21.13 3.47 -6.19
N LEU A 59 20.52 2.49 -6.88
CA LEU A 59 21.13 1.82 -8.03
C LEU A 59 21.20 2.74 -9.25
N ILE A 60 20.17 3.55 -9.49
CA ILE A 60 20.21 4.59 -10.53
C ILE A 60 21.33 5.59 -10.23
N PHE A 61 21.47 6.01 -8.98
CA PHE A 61 22.52 6.94 -8.58
C PHE A 61 23.91 6.35 -8.63
N SER A 62 24.10 5.05 -8.37
CA SER A 62 25.42 4.43 -8.56
C SER A 62 25.84 4.43 -10.03
N LEU A 63 24.89 4.22 -10.95
CA LEU A 63 25.17 4.30 -12.40
C LEU A 63 25.51 5.74 -12.84
N LEU A 64 24.84 6.74 -12.26
CA LEU A 64 25.19 8.15 -12.50
C LEU A 64 26.57 8.49 -11.90
N LYS A 65 26.91 7.92 -10.75
CA LYS A 65 28.21 8.13 -10.08
C LYS A 65 29.38 7.62 -10.92
N GLU A 66 29.24 6.46 -11.56
CA GLU A 66 30.27 5.92 -12.48
C GLU A 66 30.57 6.89 -13.63
N ASN A 67 29.59 7.70 -14.08
CA ASN A 67 29.80 8.73 -15.10
C ASN A 67 30.46 10.02 -14.54
N VAL A 68 30.41 10.24 -13.22
CA VAL A 68 30.99 11.40 -12.51
C VAL A 68 32.38 11.08 -11.92
N GLU A 69 32.71 9.79 -11.71
CA GLU A 69 33.94 9.26 -11.08
C GLU A 69 35.25 9.54 -11.85
N SER A 70 35.23 10.39 -12.87
CA SER A 70 36.47 11.04 -13.34
C SER A 70 37.05 12.05 -12.33
N ALA A 71 36.39 12.26 -11.18
CA ALA A 71 36.81 13.17 -10.11
C ALA A 71 37.03 12.44 -8.76
N ASP A 72 38.23 11.92 -8.53
CA ASP A 72 38.67 11.21 -7.29
C ASP A 72 38.60 12.03 -5.97
N THR A 73 38.03 13.24 -5.97
CA THR A 73 38.12 14.22 -4.86
C THR A 73 36.79 14.73 -4.31
N ILE A 74 35.64 14.18 -4.75
CA ILE A 74 34.34 14.69 -4.31
C ILE A 74 33.99 14.19 -2.90
N GLU A 75 33.78 15.12 -1.98
CA GLU A 75 33.35 14.85 -0.61
C GLU A 75 31.88 14.42 -0.56
N ILE A 76 31.59 13.32 0.17
CA ILE A 76 30.23 12.84 0.42
C ILE A 76 29.86 13.13 1.88
N MET A 77 28.80 13.89 2.09
CA MET A 77 28.32 14.26 3.43
C MET A 77 26.92 13.69 3.69
N PRO A 78 26.58 13.30 4.94
CA PRO A 78 25.22 12.88 5.26
C PRO A 78 24.23 14.06 5.13
N ASP A 79 22.98 13.78 4.74
CA ASP A 79 21.91 14.79 4.60
C ASP A 79 21.47 15.46 5.91
N SER A 80 21.89 14.91 7.05
CA SER A 80 21.73 15.50 8.37
C SER A 80 22.80 16.55 8.72
N ALA A 81 23.86 16.68 7.92
CA ALA A 81 24.92 17.65 8.15
C ALA A 81 24.44 19.10 8.06
N GLY A 82 25.25 20.03 8.56
CA GLY A 82 25.03 21.46 8.36
C GLY A 82 25.19 21.85 6.88
N ARG A 83 24.56 22.94 6.48
CA ARG A 83 24.63 23.46 5.10
C ARG A 83 26.08 23.85 4.77
N PRO A 84 26.74 23.18 3.80
CA PRO A 84 28.12 23.53 3.46
C PRO A 84 28.14 24.80 2.61
N SER A 85 29.27 25.52 2.63
CA SER A 85 29.48 26.75 1.84
C SER A 85 29.76 26.50 0.35
N ARG A 86 29.75 25.23 -0.07
CA ARG A 86 30.08 24.73 -1.40
C ARG A 86 28.81 24.53 -2.25
N SER A 87 29.00 24.30 -3.55
CA SER A 87 27.91 23.89 -4.44
C SER A 87 27.44 22.48 -4.06
N LEU A 88 26.14 22.20 -4.19
CA LEU A 88 25.56 20.95 -3.68
C LEU A 88 25.14 20.04 -4.82
N ILE A 89 25.30 18.73 -4.62
CA ILE A 89 24.64 17.70 -5.40
C ILE A 89 23.77 16.91 -4.44
N LEU A 90 22.47 17.14 -4.49
CA LEU A 90 21.49 16.50 -3.65
C LEU A 90 20.95 15.29 -4.40
N LEU A 91 21.05 14.10 -3.81
CA LEU A 91 20.37 12.93 -4.33
C LEU A 91 19.08 12.74 -3.53
N GLY A 92 17.94 12.63 -4.23
CA GLY A 92 16.62 12.60 -3.63
C GLY A 92 15.95 13.97 -3.50
N SER A 93 14.63 13.99 -3.58
CA SER A 93 13.81 15.20 -3.45
C SER A 93 13.67 15.65 -1.98
N SER A 94 12.90 16.71 -1.71
CA SER A 94 12.57 17.12 -0.33
C SER A 94 11.80 16.05 0.47
N LYS A 95 11.30 15.00 -0.19
CA LYS A 95 10.66 13.85 0.45
C LYS A 95 11.67 12.85 1.03
N THR A 96 12.86 12.72 0.43
CA THR A 96 13.85 11.69 0.78
C THR A 96 15.20 12.25 1.20
N ASN A 97 15.44 13.55 1.00
CA ASN A 97 16.66 14.26 1.35
C ASN A 97 16.38 15.38 2.37
N ILE A 98 16.92 15.23 3.58
CA ILE A 98 16.71 16.18 4.69
C ILE A 98 17.27 17.58 4.37
N MET A 99 18.42 17.66 3.68
CA MET A 99 19.02 18.93 3.30
C MET A 99 18.14 19.67 2.28
N MET A 100 17.66 18.98 1.24
CA MET A 100 16.75 19.58 0.25
C MET A 100 15.49 20.12 0.93
N LYS A 101 14.92 19.35 1.86
CA LYS A 101 13.76 19.77 2.64
C LYS A 101 14.02 21.04 3.46
N LYS A 102 15.17 21.12 4.16
CA LYS A 102 15.55 22.30 4.92
C LYS A 102 15.70 23.53 4.01
N LEU A 103 16.33 23.37 2.85
CA LEU A 103 16.50 24.46 1.88
C LEU A 103 15.15 25.00 1.37
N ASP A 104 14.18 24.11 1.14
CA ASP A 104 12.80 24.48 0.79
C ASP A 104 12.09 25.21 1.94
N GLU A 105 12.17 24.69 3.17
CA GLU A 105 11.51 25.25 4.35
C GLU A 105 12.10 26.59 4.79
N GLU A 106 13.41 26.79 4.66
CA GLU A 106 14.12 28.02 4.99
C GLU A 106 13.95 29.11 3.91
N GLY A 107 13.40 28.78 2.74
CA GLY A 107 13.29 29.70 1.61
C GLY A 107 14.65 30.07 1.00
N SER A 108 15.67 29.23 1.18
CA SER A 108 17.03 29.45 0.68
C SER A 108 17.17 29.26 -0.83
N ILE A 109 16.12 28.79 -1.51
CA ILE A 109 16.11 28.58 -2.96
C ILE A 109 15.52 29.83 -3.65
N VAL A 110 16.37 30.54 -4.39
CA VAL A 110 16.00 31.76 -5.13
C VAL A 110 15.35 31.43 -6.46
N SER A 111 15.86 30.42 -7.17
CA SER A 111 15.28 29.95 -8.42
C SER A 111 15.42 28.44 -8.58
N ARG A 112 14.44 27.86 -9.28
CA ARG A 112 14.35 26.42 -9.57
C ARG A 112 14.04 26.23 -11.05
N LYS A 113 14.84 25.40 -11.72
CA LYS A 113 14.56 24.90 -13.08
C LYS A 113 14.54 23.39 -13.01
N ALA A 114 13.36 22.80 -13.19
CA ALA A 114 13.15 21.36 -13.23
C ALA A 114 13.07 20.88 -14.67
N SER A 115 13.80 19.81 -14.97
CA SER A 115 13.76 19.09 -16.24
C SER A 115 13.37 17.63 -15.96
N SER A 116 12.45 17.09 -16.76
CA SER A 116 11.97 15.72 -16.60
C SER A 116 12.57 14.81 -17.67
N TYR A 117 13.24 13.75 -17.21
CA TYR A 117 13.88 12.73 -18.04
C TYR A 117 13.52 11.33 -17.53
N PRO A 118 12.29 10.83 -17.76
CA PRO A 118 11.81 9.60 -17.15
C PRO A 118 12.82 8.44 -17.25
N PRO A 119 13.19 7.79 -16.13
CA PRO A 119 12.55 7.86 -14.80
C PRO A 119 13.15 8.92 -13.83
N VAL A 120 14.07 9.77 -14.28
CA VAL A 120 14.83 10.73 -13.46
C VAL A 120 14.30 12.16 -13.63
N MET A 121 14.35 12.92 -12.54
CA MET A 121 14.14 14.36 -12.52
C MET A 121 15.47 15.03 -12.18
N VAL A 122 15.79 16.09 -12.92
CA VAL A 122 16.98 16.91 -12.69
C VAL A 122 16.50 18.32 -12.39
N GLU A 123 16.83 18.81 -11.21
CA GLU A 123 16.51 20.17 -10.76
C GLU A 123 17.78 20.97 -10.56
N MET A 124 17.91 22.07 -11.29
CA MET A 124 18.92 23.08 -11.04
C MET A 124 18.36 24.17 -10.14
N LEU A 125 19.08 24.44 -9.06
CA LEU A 125 18.71 25.38 -8.02
C LEU A 125 19.76 26.48 -7.91
N VAL A 126 19.32 27.72 -7.71
CA VAL A 126 20.18 28.83 -7.28
C VAL A 126 19.84 29.15 -5.84
N LEU A 127 20.83 29.09 -4.98
CA LEU A 127 20.69 29.36 -3.55
C LEU A 127 20.84 30.85 -3.24
N ASP A 128 20.34 31.29 -2.09
CA ASP A 128 20.41 32.65 -1.55
C ASP A 128 21.84 33.23 -1.49
N ASN A 129 22.85 32.38 -1.30
CA ASN A 129 24.27 32.72 -1.28
C ASN A 129 24.92 32.77 -2.69
N GLY A 130 24.12 32.65 -3.75
CA GLY A 130 24.56 32.65 -5.14
C GLY A 130 25.20 31.35 -5.61
N LYS A 131 25.36 30.34 -4.74
CA LYS A 131 25.83 29.01 -5.12
C LYS A 131 24.74 28.23 -5.86
N LYS A 132 25.16 27.30 -6.71
CA LYS A 132 24.26 26.41 -7.43
C LYS A 132 24.11 25.08 -6.68
N ALA A 133 22.93 24.48 -6.77
CA ALA A 133 22.72 23.11 -6.35
C ALA A 133 22.06 22.32 -7.49
N LEU A 134 22.46 21.07 -7.63
CA LEU A 134 21.87 20.09 -8.53
C LEU A 134 21.14 19.07 -7.68
N CYS A 135 19.84 18.93 -7.87
CA CYS A 135 19.03 17.93 -7.21
C CYS A 135 18.63 16.88 -8.24
N ILE A 136 18.99 15.62 -8.00
CA ILE A 136 18.68 14.49 -8.87
C ILE A 136 17.82 13.53 -8.08
N TYR A 137 16.62 13.24 -8.57
CA TYR A 137 15.69 12.35 -7.88
C TYR A 137 14.82 11.57 -8.85
N SER A 138 14.17 10.54 -8.34
CA SER A 138 13.28 9.70 -9.14
C SER A 138 11.97 10.42 -9.40
N GLN A 139 11.43 10.35 -10.61
CA GLN A 139 10.10 10.91 -10.91
C GLN A 139 8.99 10.29 -10.02
N LYS A 140 9.24 9.09 -9.50
CA LYS A 140 8.40 8.44 -8.48
C LYS A 140 8.25 9.29 -7.22
N GLU A 141 9.30 9.97 -6.79
CA GLU A 141 9.25 10.80 -5.60
C GLU A 141 8.26 11.94 -5.77
N ASP A 142 8.11 12.54 -6.95
CA ASP A 142 7.10 13.57 -7.19
C ASP A 142 5.69 13.01 -7.36
N GLY A 143 5.56 11.97 -8.19
CA GLY A 143 4.27 11.42 -8.60
C GLY A 143 3.56 10.62 -7.50
N LEU A 144 4.32 10.00 -6.59
CA LEU A 144 3.79 9.05 -5.63
C LEU A 144 3.58 9.69 -4.26
N LEU A 145 2.55 9.18 -3.58
CA LEU A 145 2.18 9.58 -2.24
C LEU A 145 3.13 8.93 -1.24
N GLN A 146 3.40 9.62 -0.13
CA GLN A 146 4.02 9.03 1.04
C GLN A 146 2.93 8.59 2.01
N ASN A 147 3.18 7.46 2.69
CA ASN A 147 2.34 7.06 3.80
C ASN A 147 2.60 8.00 4.99
N ASN A 148 1.62 8.83 5.33
CA ASN A 148 1.66 9.78 6.43
C ASN A 148 1.16 9.19 7.75
N ALA A 149 0.60 7.97 7.76
CA ALA A 149 0.14 7.33 8.99
C ALA A 149 1.26 7.20 10.04
N PRO A 150 2.51 6.81 9.70
CA PRO A 150 3.61 6.77 10.65
C PRO A 150 3.91 8.12 11.30
N ALA A 151 3.83 9.21 10.54
CA ALA A 151 4.06 10.56 11.05
C ALA A 151 2.92 11.06 11.95
N ARG A 152 1.70 10.55 11.74
CA ARG A 152 0.49 10.89 12.53
C ARG A 152 0.32 9.97 13.75
N SER A 153 1.11 8.92 13.86
CA SER A 153 0.97 7.89 14.87
C SER A 153 1.53 8.34 16.23
N PRO A 154 0.87 7.99 17.36
CA PRO A 154 1.44 8.19 18.68
C PRO A 154 2.72 7.36 18.91
N LEU A 155 2.95 6.28 18.15
CA LEU A 155 4.19 5.52 18.22
C LEU A 155 5.40 6.32 17.70
N GLY A 156 5.16 7.32 16.85
CA GLY A 156 6.21 8.22 16.35
C GLY A 156 6.85 9.10 17.43
N LEU A 157 6.28 9.13 18.64
CA LEU A 157 6.90 9.76 19.81
C LEU A 157 8.10 8.96 20.35
N PHE A 158 8.16 7.66 20.07
CA PHE A 158 9.15 6.74 20.64
C PHE A 158 9.99 6.01 19.58
N LEU A 159 9.48 5.90 18.36
CA LEU A 159 10.09 5.13 17.27
C LEU A 159 10.32 6.03 16.05
N ASP A 160 11.36 5.71 15.29
CA ASP A 160 11.58 6.34 13.99
C ASP A 160 10.43 5.96 13.02
N LYS A 161 10.11 6.85 12.07
CA LYS A 161 8.97 6.71 11.15
C LYS A 161 8.98 5.37 10.41
N LYS A 162 10.17 4.89 10.02
CA LYS A 162 10.34 3.59 9.34
C LYS A 162 9.94 2.41 10.24
N GLN A 163 10.21 2.52 11.53
CA GLN A 163 9.91 1.49 12.53
C GLN A 163 8.44 1.54 12.98
N VAL A 164 7.80 2.72 12.97
CA VAL A 164 6.41 2.91 13.37
C VAL A 164 5.46 2.02 12.57
N ALA A 165 5.57 1.99 11.24
CA ALA A 165 4.69 1.17 10.41
C ALA A 165 4.84 -0.33 10.73
N VAL A 166 6.08 -0.78 10.95
CA VAL A 166 6.40 -2.18 11.27
C VAL A 166 5.83 -2.54 12.64
N ALA A 167 6.06 -1.69 13.64
CA ALA A 167 5.52 -1.84 14.99
C ALA A 167 3.99 -1.84 14.98
N ALA A 168 3.35 -0.95 14.24
CA ALA A 168 1.90 -0.88 14.08
C ALA A 168 1.33 -2.19 13.52
N THR A 169 1.97 -2.77 12.50
CA THR A 169 1.58 -4.07 11.94
C THR A 169 1.71 -5.19 12.97
N MET A 170 2.83 -5.26 13.68
CA MET A 170 3.08 -6.28 14.70
C MET A 170 2.09 -6.19 15.86
N ILE A 171 1.83 -4.97 16.36
CA ILE A 171 0.83 -4.72 17.40
C ILE A 171 -0.57 -5.10 16.89
N SER A 172 -0.90 -4.79 15.63
CA SER A 172 -2.20 -5.14 15.05
C SER A 172 -2.39 -6.64 14.90
N LEU A 173 -1.34 -7.37 14.51
CA LEU A 173 -1.33 -8.84 14.48
C LEU A 173 -1.49 -9.44 15.88
N LEU A 174 -0.80 -8.88 16.88
CA LEU A 174 -0.95 -9.30 18.28
C LEU A 174 -2.35 -9.01 18.82
N LEU A 175 -2.92 -7.84 18.52
CA LEU A 175 -4.30 -7.49 18.89
C LEU A 175 -5.31 -8.41 18.22
N LEU A 176 -5.10 -8.76 16.94
CA LEU A 176 -5.93 -9.72 16.22
C LEU A 176 -5.89 -11.11 16.88
N PHE A 177 -4.69 -11.55 17.26
CA PHE A 177 -4.50 -12.82 17.96
C PHE A 177 -5.10 -12.82 19.37
N LEU A 178 -4.89 -11.75 20.13
CA LEU A 178 -5.48 -11.57 21.45
C LEU A 178 -7.00 -11.55 21.39
N LEU A 179 -7.56 -10.81 20.43
CA LEU A 179 -9.01 -10.77 20.18
C LEU A 179 -9.53 -12.17 19.83
N HIS A 180 -8.82 -12.94 19.02
CA HIS A 180 -9.18 -14.32 18.72
C HIS A 180 -9.21 -15.20 19.99
N ILE A 181 -8.19 -15.11 20.85
CA ILE A 181 -8.17 -15.83 22.14
C ILE A 181 -9.33 -15.39 23.03
N LEU A 182 -9.56 -14.08 23.16
CA LEU A 182 -10.65 -13.52 23.98
C LEU A 182 -12.02 -13.92 23.44
N MET A 183 -12.21 -13.98 22.13
CA MET A 183 -13.47 -14.44 21.53
C MET A 183 -13.69 -15.92 21.81
N ASN A 184 -12.66 -16.76 21.72
CA ASN A 184 -12.77 -18.18 22.02
C ASN A 184 -13.02 -18.44 23.51
N ALA A 185 -12.22 -17.85 24.40
CA ALA A 185 -12.37 -17.98 25.85
C ALA A 185 -13.66 -17.31 26.36
N GLY A 186 -13.92 -16.09 25.88
CA GLY A 186 -15.10 -15.32 26.22
C GLY A 186 -16.37 -15.95 25.70
N SER A 187 -16.37 -16.67 24.58
CA SER A 187 -17.55 -17.43 24.18
C SER A 187 -17.95 -18.48 25.24
N GLY A 188 -16.98 -19.14 25.89
CA GLY A 188 -17.23 -20.05 27.01
C GLY A 188 -17.73 -19.34 28.26
N ILE A 189 -17.08 -18.25 28.67
CA ILE A 189 -17.45 -17.51 29.89
C ILE A 189 -18.80 -16.78 29.71
N PHE A 190 -19.03 -16.16 28.56
CA PHE A 190 -20.30 -15.50 28.24
C PHE A 190 -21.41 -16.53 28.08
N THR A 191 -21.09 -17.76 27.66
CA THR A 191 -22.06 -18.86 27.68
C THR A 191 -22.45 -19.32 29.08
N GLU A 192 -21.56 -19.20 30.05
CA GLU A 192 -21.82 -19.57 31.44
C GLU A 192 -22.48 -18.43 32.25
N PHE A 193 -22.10 -17.18 32.01
CA PHE A 193 -22.61 -16.00 32.75
C PHE A 193 -23.88 -15.38 32.16
N SER A 194 -24.12 -15.49 30.86
CA SER A 194 -25.32 -14.90 30.26
C SER A 194 -26.52 -15.78 30.56
N SER A 195 -27.45 -15.26 31.36
CA SER A 195 -28.72 -15.93 31.69
C SER A 195 -29.32 -16.62 30.46
N SER A 196 -29.77 -17.86 30.63
CA SER A 196 -30.28 -18.74 29.57
C SER A 196 -31.25 -18.06 28.59
N LYS A 197 -31.98 -17.02 29.02
CA LYS A 197 -32.91 -16.22 28.20
C LYS A 197 -32.23 -15.30 27.18
N ILE A 198 -31.21 -14.53 27.56
CA ILE A 198 -30.52 -13.62 26.62
C ILE A 198 -29.75 -14.45 25.61
N MET A 199 -29.09 -15.50 26.09
CA MET A 199 -28.36 -16.37 25.20
C MET A 199 -29.26 -17.23 24.32
N GLN A 200 -30.42 -17.72 24.78
CA GLN A 200 -31.43 -18.34 23.90
C GLN A 200 -31.94 -17.35 22.84
N LYS A 201 -32.04 -16.06 23.15
CA LYS A 201 -32.50 -15.05 22.18
C LYS A 201 -31.42 -14.75 21.12
N ILE A 202 -30.15 -14.74 21.51
CA ILE A 202 -29.02 -14.50 20.59
C ILE A 202 -28.65 -15.77 19.82
N SER A 203 -28.55 -16.91 20.49
CA SER A 203 -28.29 -18.21 19.88
C SER A 203 -29.48 -18.65 19.02
N GLY A 204 -30.72 -18.42 19.47
CA GLY A 204 -31.93 -18.63 18.69
C GLY A 204 -32.00 -17.74 17.46
N LYS A 205 -31.59 -16.46 17.54
CA LYS A 205 -31.45 -15.60 16.35
C LYS A 205 -30.30 -16.04 15.42
N LYS A 206 -29.17 -16.50 15.96
CA LYS A 206 -28.05 -17.04 15.16
C LYS A 206 -28.40 -18.37 14.50
N GLN A 207 -29.10 -19.28 15.18
CA GLN A 207 -29.59 -20.56 14.64
C GLN A 207 -30.76 -20.36 13.68
N ALA A 208 -31.69 -19.44 13.97
CA ALA A 208 -32.77 -19.08 13.04
C ALA A 208 -32.19 -18.47 11.76
N ARG A 209 -31.24 -17.54 11.87
CA ARG A 209 -30.55 -16.99 10.68
C ARG A 209 -29.70 -18.04 9.97
N LYS A 210 -28.97 -18.91 10.67
CA LYS A 210 -28.25 -20.04 10.04
C LYS A 210 -29.19 -20.98 9.28
N LYS A 211 -30.41 -21.20 9.77
CA LYS A 211 -31.47 -21.97 9.07
C LYS A 211 -32.12 -21.20 7.91
N GLU A 212 -32.12 -19.87 7.97
CA GLU A 212 -32.69 -18.98 6.93
C GLU A 212 -31.75 -18.84 5.71
N ILE A 213 -30.44 -19.11 5.87
CA ILE A 213 -29.44 -19.18 4.79
C ILE A 213 -29.60 -20.48 3.96
N THR A 214 -30.80 -21.06 3.87
CA THR A 214 -31.08 -22.27 3.08
C THR A 214 -31.28 -21.98 1.58
N HIS A 215 -31.50 -20.71 1.22
CA HIS A 215 -31.74 -20.33 -0.18
C HIS A 215 -30.49 -19.76 -0.84
N VAL A 216 -30.05 -20.39 -1.93
CA VAL A 216 -28.99 -19.87 -2.80
C VAL A 216 -29.50 -18.59 -3.47
N HIS A 217 -29.10 -17.45 -2.93
CA HIS A 217 -29.48 -16.15 -3.48
C HIS A 217 -28.65 -15.82 -4.73
N LYS A 218 -29.34 -15.32 -5.77
CA LYS A 218 -28.71 -14.79 -6.99
C LYS A 218 -28.21 -13.34 -6.81
N TYR A 219 -28.71 -12.64 -5.80
CA TYR A 219 -28.47 -11.22 -5.55
C TYR A 219 -28.03 -10.99 -4.11
N LEU A 220 -27.36 -9.87 -3.87
CA LEU A 220 -26.92 -9.45 -2.53
C LEU A 220 -28.13 -9.15 -1.64
N HIS A 221 -28.10 -9.65 -0.40
CA HIS A 221 -29.09 -9.30 0.60
C HIS A 221 -28.87 -7.87 1.12
N LYS A 222 -29.92 -7.22 1.64
CA LYS A 222 -29.85 -5.84 2.18
C LYS A 222 -28.79 -5.71 3.27
N GLY A 223 -28.64 -6.73 4.11
CA GLY A 223 -27.61 -6.78 5.16
C GLY A 223 -26.19 -6.80 4.58
N GLU A 224 -25.96 -7.56 3.51
CA GLU A 224 -24.67 -7.63 2.81
C GLU A 224 -24.33 -6.28 2.17
N VAL A 225 -25.32 -5.62 1.53
CA VAL A 225 -25.13 -4.29 0.94
C VAL A 225 -24.71 -3.27 2.00
N ILE A 226 -25.37 -3.25 3.16
CA ILE A 226 -24.99 -2.35 4.27
C ILE A 226 -23.59 -2.67 4.79
N ALA A 227 -23.25 -3.95 4.96
CA ALA A 227 -21.92 -4.38 5.40
C ALA A 227 -20.83 -3.96 4.39
N LEU A 228 -21.11 -4.13 3.09
CA LEU A 228 -20.22 -3.76 2.00
C LEU A 228 -19.99 -2.24 1.95
N LEU A 229 -21.06 -1.44 1.99
CA LEU A 229 -20.97 0.02 2.01
C LEU A 229 -20.23 0.54 3.24
N THR A 230 -20.47 -0.07 4.40
CA THR A 230 -19.76 0.29 5.64
C THR A 230 -18.26 -0.04 5.52
N THR A 231 -17.94 -1.20 4.96
CA THR A 231 -16.54 -1.61 4.71
C THR A 231 -15.85 -0.62 3.77
N ILE A 232 -16.49 -0.26 2.65
CA ILE A 232 -15.96 0.71 1.69
C ILE A 232 -15.72 2.05 2.39
N LEU A 233 -16.72 2.58 3.11
CA LEU A 233 -16.62 3.87 3.78
C LEU A 233 -15.46 3.91 4.78
N VAL A 234 -15.36 2.90 5.65
CA VAL A 234 -14.32 2.85 6.69
C VAL A 234 -12.94 2.72 6.05
N PHE A 235 -12.76 1.80 5.11
CA PHE A 235 -11.45 1.64 4.45
C PHE A 235 -11.04 2.87 3.65
N SER A 236 -11.96 3.49 2.93
CA SER A 236 -11.66 4.72 2.19
C SER A 236 -11.26 5.86 3.14
N ALA A 237 -11.94 5.99 4.28
CA ALA A 237 -11.57 6.98 5.29
C ALA A 237 -10.18 6.69 5.89
N MET A 238 -9.88 5.44 6.22
CA MET A 238 -8.58 5.05 6.78
C MET A 238 -7.44 5.17 5.77
N MET A 239 -7.65 4.76 4.52
CA MET A 239 -6.70 4.99 3.42
C MET A 239 -6.46 6.49 3.19
N THR A 240 -7.51 7.30 3.25
CA THR A 240 -7.37 8.76 3.12
C THR A 240 -6.59 9.35 4.29
N TRP A 241 -6.86 8.90 5.51
CA TRP A 241 -6.07 9.30 6.69
C TRP A 241 -4.60 8.89 6.56
N SER A 242 -4.29 7.75 5.98
CA SER A 242 -2.91 7.31 5.80
C SER A 242 -2.19 8.05 4.68
N TRP A 243 -2.86 8.34 3.56
CA TRP A 243 -2.19 8.76 2.33
C TRP A 243 -2.43 10.21 1.89
N ALA A 244 -3.41 10.93 2.49
CA ALA A 244 -3.62 12.34 2.16
C ALA A 244 -2.43 13.20 2.69
N PRO A 245 -1.77 14.02 1.85
CA PRO A 245 -0.65 14.87 2.26
C PRO A 245 -1.02 15.86 3.36
N SER A 246 -2.12 16.58 3.16
CA SER A 246 -2.64 17.58 4.10
C SER A 246 -4.09 17.29 4.50
N SER A 247 -4.57 17.94 5.55
CA SER A 247 -6.00 17.90 5.93
C SER A 247 -6.90 18.55 4.89
N GLY A 248 -6.39 19.57 4.16
CA GLY A 248 -7.12 20.23 3.07
C GLY A 248 -7.39 19.32 1.88
N ASP A 249 -6.50 18.35 1.61
CA ASP A 249 -6.67 17.39 0.53
C ASP A 249 -7.61 16.21 0.87
N PHE A 250 -8.05 16.12 2.13
CA PHE A 250 -8.83 14.98 2.61
C PHE A 250 -10.08 14.69 1.75
N PRO A 251 -10.93 15.66 1.36
CA PRO A 251 -12.12 15.36 0.55
C PRO A 251 -11.78 14.78 -0.83
N LYS A 252 -10.72 15.28 -1.47
CA LYS A 252 -10.25 14.80 -2.78
C LYS A 252 -9.79 13.34 -2.69
N TYR A 253 -8.94 13.02 -1.72
CA TYR A 253 -8.45 11.64 -1.52
C TYR A 253 -9.54 10.72 -0.99
N MET A 254 -10.50 11.22 -0.22
CA MET A 254 -11.67 10.44 0.21
C MET A 254 -12.50 9.98 -0.99
N LEU A 255 -12.80 10.90 -1.92
CA LEU A 255 -13.52 10.55 -3.14
C LEU A 255 -12.75 9.56 -4.01
N LEU A 256 -11.43 9.78 -4.16
CA LEU A 256 -10.56 8.88 -4.91
C LEU A 256 -10.55 7.47 -4.29
N ASN A 257 -10.33 7.38 -2.97
CA ASN A 257 -10.30 6.12 -2.25
C ASN A 257 -11.68 5.45 -2.21
N LEU A 258 -12.79 6.20 -2.17
CA LEU A 258 -14.14 5.63 -2.32
C LEU A 258 -14.31 4.96 -3.68
N GLY A 259 -13.80 5.58 -4.75
CA GLY A 259 -13.79 4.99 -6.09
C GLY A 259 -12.95 3.71 -6.16
N ILE A 260 -11.70 3.76 -5.68
CA ILE A 260 -10.77 2.62 -5.72
C ILE A 260 -11.26 1.45 -4.85
N VAL A 261 -11.50 1.71 -3.56
CA VAL A 261 -11.94 0.71 -2.59
C VAL A 261 -13.30 0.16 -3.01
N GLY A 262 -14.23 1.03 -3.43
CA GLY A 262 -15.56 0.65 -3.89
C GLY A 262 -15.50 -0.27 -5.10
N LEU A 263 -14.74 0.10 -6.14
CA LEU A 263 -14.62 -0.68 -7.37
C LEU A 263 -14.05 -2.07 -7.09
N ILE A 264 -12.94 -2.17 -6.35
CA ILE A 264 -12.32 -3.46 -6.02
C ILE A 264 -13.28 -4.31 -5.19
N THR A 265 -13.84 -3.73 -4.12
CA THR A 265 -14.66 -4.46 -3.14
C THR A 265 -15.97 -4.96 -3.76
N ILE A 266 -16.67 -4.11 -4.53
CA ILE A 266 -17.89 -4.49 -5.24
C ILE A 266 -17.58 -5.53 -6.32
N SER A 267 -16.52 -5.35 -7.12
CA SER A 267 -16.19 -6.31 -8.19
C SER A 267 -15.87 -7.70 -7.65
N ARG A 268 -15.11 -7.77 -6.56
CA ARG A 268 -14.81 -9.01 -5.86
C ARG A 268 -16.07 -9.66 -5.30
N GLU A 269 -16.94 -8.87 -4.70
CA GLU A 269 -18.16 -9.36 -4.07
C GLU A 269 -19.16 -9.88 -5.11
N LEU A 270 -19.31 -9.20 -6.24
CA LEU A 270 -20.08 -9.69 -7.38
C LEU A 270 -19.53 -11.01 -7.92
N TYR A 271 -18.21 -11.15 -8.01
CA TYR A 271 -17.57 -12.41 -8.41
C TYR A 271 -17.82 -13.52 -7.39
N ARG A 272 -17.74 -13.23 -6.08
CA ARG A 272 -18.07 -14.18 -5.00
C ARG A 272 -19.50 -14.69 -5.16
N VAL A 273 -20.48 -13.78 -5.23
CA VAL A 273 -21.90 -14.13 -5.39
C VAL A 273 -22.13 -14.95 -6.65
N PHE A 274 -21.53 -14.55 -7.78
CA PHE A 274 -21.61 -15.29 -9.03
C PHE A 274 -21.08 -16.73 -8.89
N MET A 275 -19.92 -16.91 -8.27
CA MET A 275 -19.31 -18.23 -8.07
C MET A 275 -20.09 -19.07 -7.06
N CYS A 276 -20.55 -18.48 -5.96
CA CYS A 276 -21.40 -19.17 -4.98
C CYS A 276 -22.72 -19.62 -5.59
N TYR A 277 -23.38 -18.77 -6.39
CA TYR A 277 -24.56 -19.13 -7.17
C TYR A 277 -24.28 -20.31 -8.12
N ARG A 278 -23.20 -20.23 -8.90
CA ARG A 278 -22.79 -21.30 -9.83
C ARG A 278 -22.52 -22.62 -9.12
N HIS A 279 -21.96 -22.58 -7.92
CA HIS A 279 -21.61 -23.76 -7.13
C HIS A 279 -22.69 -24.20 -6.14
N ARG A 280 -23.85 -23.52 -6.13
CA ARG A 280 -24.98 -23.74 -5.20
C ARG A 280 -24.54 -23.69 -3.73
N ILE A 281 -23.74 -22.68 -3.40
CA ILE A 281 -23.27 -22.41 -2.04
C ILE A 281 -24.05 -21.21 -1.52
N SER A 282 -24.74 -21.40 -0.40
CA SER A 282 -25.38 -20.31 0.32
C SER A 282 -24.36 -19.63 1.23
N SER A 283 -24.11 -18.34 1.01
CA SER A 283 -23.08 -17.61 1.75
C SER A 283 -23.39 -16.12 1.82
N GLU A 284 -23.17 -15.54 2.99
CA GLU A 284 -23.52 -14.16 3.29
C GLU A 284 -22.31 -13.38 3.82
N VAL A 285 -22.09 -12.17 3.34
CA VAL A 285 -21.07 -11.26 3.90
C VAL A 285 -21.61 -10.55 5.13
N PHE A 286 -20.87 -10.69 6.22
CA PHE A 286 -21.14 -10.01 7.49
C PHE A 286 -20.07 -8.99 7.79
N LEU A 287 -20.52 -7.83 8.28
CA LEU A 287 -19.63 -6.87 8.92
C LEU A 287 -19.12 -7.47 10.23
N TRP A 288 -17.83 -7.35 10.47
CA TRP A 288 -17.15 -7.71 11.68
C TRP A 288 -16.76 -6.45 12.45
N PRO A 289 -17.58 -5.98 13.41
CA PRO A 289 -17.33 -4.72 14.10
C PRO A 289 -15.96 -4.67 14.78
N ALA A 290 -15.50 -5.80 15.33
CA ALA A 290 -14.18 -5.89 15.93
C ALA A 290 -13.06 -5.76 14.88
N GLY A 291 -13.25 -6.33 13.69
CA GLY A 291 -12.37 -6.14 12.54
C GLY A 291 -12.32 -4.68 12.09
N THR A 292 -13.47 -4.01 12.02
CA THR A 292 -13.59 -2.57 11.72
C THR A 292 -12.85 -1.73 12.75
N GLY A 293 -13.05 -2.00 14.05
CA GLY A 293 -12.34 -1.33 15.14
C GLY A 293 -10.83 -1.53 15.04
N LEU A 294 -10.40 -2.76 14.71
CA LEU A 294 -8.98 -3.05 14.51
C LEU A 294 -8.40 -2.29 13.31
N THR A 295 -9.14 -2.15 12.20
CA THR A 295 -8.72 -1.33 11.03
C THR A 295 -8.51 0.13 11.40
N VAL A 296 -9.38 0.67 12.25
CA VAL A 296 -9.25 2.05 12.74
C VAL A 296 -8.03 2.16 13.66
N ILE A 297 -7.94 1.33 14.69
CA ILE A 297 -6.85 1.36 15.67
C ILE A 297 -5.49 1.20 14.98
N SER A 298 -5.35 0.23 14.07
CA SER A 298 -4.10 -0.02 13.36
C SER A 298 -3.67 1.19 12.52
N THR A 299 -4.62 1.82 11.82
CA THR A 299 -4.39 3.03 11.04
C THR A 299 -3.86 4.15 11.93
N PHE A 300 -4.47 4.36 13.10
CA PHE A 300 -3.99 5.35 14.08
C PHE A 300 -2.62 4.98 14.66
N LEU A 301 -2.31 3.68 14.82
CA LEU A 301 -0.97 3.22 15.23
C LEU A 301 0.08 3.41 14.14
N GLY A 302 -0.30 3.71 12.90
CA GLY A 302 0.62 4.08 11.82
C GLY A 302 0.60 3.17 10.60
N ASN A 303 -0.31 2.19 10.54
CA ASN A 303 -0.50 1.37 9.35
C ASN A 303 -1.92 0.80 9.26
N THR A 304 -2.61 1.04 8.15
CA THR A 304 -3.96 0.50 7.96
C THR A 304 -3.90 -1.01 7.80
N PHE A 305 -4.47 -1.74 8.75
CA PHE A 305 -4.40 -3.20 8.82
C PHE A 305 -5.71 -3.78 9.38
N SER A 306 -6.24 -4.86 8.78
CA SER A 306 -7.49 -5.59 9.12
C SER A 306 -8.65 -5.34 8.14
N LEU A 307 -9.47 -6.38 7.93
CA LEU A 307 -10.66 -6.39 7.08
C LEU A 307 -11.90 -6.35 7.97
N ALA A 308 -12.83 -5.46 7.62
CA ALA A 308 -14.05 -5.23 8.36
C ALA A 308 -15.13 -6.30 8.12
N SER A 309 -14.87 -7.37 7.37
CA SER A 309 -15.91 -8.35 7.01
C SER A 309 -15.40 -9.79 6.92
N TYR A 310 -16.31 -10.74 7.09
CA TYR A 310 -16.09 -12.17 6.82
C TYR A 310 -17.34 -12.77 6.17
N THR A 311 -17.16 -13.90 5.50
CA THR A 311 -18.27 -14.64 4.85
C THR A 311 -18.75 -15.75 5.78
N LEU A 312 -20.04 -15.79 6.08
CA LEU A 312 -20.70 -16.92 6.70
C LEU A 312 -21.18 -17.90 5.63
N VAL A 313 -21.13 -19.18 5.96
CA VAL A 313 -21.67 -20.27 5.13
C VAL A 313 -22.65 -21.08 5.96
N GLU A 314 -23.67 -21.61 5.28
CA GLU A 314 -24.60 -22.59 5.85
C GLU A 314 -23.87 -23.84 6.38
N GLU A 315 -24.33 -24.37 7.52
CA GLU A 315 -23.79 -25.60 8.12
C GLU A 315 -23.99 -26.80 7.17
N GLY A 316 -22.92 -27.53 6.86
CA GLY A 316 -22.94 -28.66 5.93
C GLY A 316 -22.69 -28.31 4.46
N ALA A 317 -22.61 -27.02 4.11
CA ALA A 317 -22.09 -26.60 2.81
C ALA A 317 -20.62 -27.02 2.67
N CYS A 318 -20.19 -27.27 1.44
CA CYS A 318 -18.83 -27.76 1.17
C CYS A 318 -17.79 -26.67 1.44
N GLU A 319 -17.33 -26.51 2.68
CA GLU A 319 -16.33 -25.52 3.13
C GLU A 319 -15.11 -25.46 2.19
N LYS A 320 -14.68 -26.62 1.69
CA LYS A 320 -13.59 -26.73 0.71
C LYS A 320 -13.87 -25.99 -0.61
N ARG A 321 -15.13 -25.94 -1.08
CA ARG A 321 -15.49 -25.19 -2.29
C ARG A 321 -15.48 -23.68 -2.03
N LEU A 322 -15.95 -23.22 -0.86
CA LEU A 322 -15.81 -21.80 -0.52
C LEU A 322 -14.32 -21.43 -0.44
N GLY A 323 -13.51 -22.23 0.26
CA GLY A 323 -12.06 -22.03 0.33
C GLY A 323 -11.41 -21.93 -1.06
N LYS A 324 -11.85 -22.73 -2.03
CA LYS A 324 -11.41 -22.59 -3.43
C LYS A 324 -11.85 -21.27 -4.07
N ILE A 325 -13.09 -20.84 -3.88
CA ILE A 325 -13.60 -19.56 -4.43
C ILE A 325 -12.83 -18.38 -3.84
N THR A 326 -12.66 -18.35 -2.51
CA THR A 326 -11.88 -17.33 -1.80
C THR A 326 -10.43 -17.33 -2.28
N PHE A 327 -9.79 -18.49 -2.42
CA PHE A 327 -8.43 -18.56 -2.94
C PHE A 327 -8.31 -17.97 -4.35
N MET A 328 -9.25 -18.29 -5.25
CA MET A 328 -9.26 -17.73 -6.61
C MET A 328 -9.47 -16.21 -6.60
N LEU A 329 -10.33 -15.71 -5.71
CA LEU A 329 -10.52 -14.28 -5.49
C LEU A 329 -9.23 -13.59 -5.01
N SER A 330 -8.57 -14.14 -3.99
CA SER A 330 -7.30 -13.59 -3.49
C SER A 330 -6.21 -13.67 -4.56
N LEU A 331 -6.15 -14.74 -5.36
CA LEU A 331 -5.20 -14.87 -6.47
C LEU A 331 -5.43 -13.79 -7.54
N ILE A 332 -6.68 -13.56 -7.96
CA ILE A 332 -7.00 -12.53 -8.97
C ILE A 332 -6.61 -11.14 -8.48
N THR A 333 -6.91 -10.80 -7.23
CA THR A 333 -6.56 -9.49 -6.66
C THR A 333 -5.08 -9.35 -6.37
N PHE A 334 -4.39 -10.44 -6.02
CA PHE A 334 -2.94 -10.46 -5.92
C PHE A 334 -2.29 -10.19 -7.28
N SER A 335 -2.73 -10.87 -8.34
CA SER A 335 -2.27 -10.61 -9.70
C SER A 335 -2.54 -9.17 -10.16
N LEU A 336 -3.70 -8.61 -9.80
CA LEU A 336 -4.02 -7.20 -10.06
C LEU A 336 -3.06 -6.26 -9.32
N ALA A 337 -2.76 -6.52 -8.05
CA ALA A 337 -1.82 -5.71 -7.27
C ALA A 337 -0.42 -5.73 -7.89
N ILE A 338 0.10 -6.91 -8.22
CA ILE A 338 1.42 -7.07 -8.85
C ILE A 338 1.46 -6.38 -10.21
N LEU A 339 0.43 -6.55 -11.04
CA LEU A 339 0.35 -5.91 -12.35
C LEU A 339 0.37 -4.37 -12.21
N LEU A 340 -0.47 -3.81 -11.35
CA LEU A 340 -0.54 -2.37 -11.15
C LEU A 340 0.74 -1.81 -10.53
N TYR A 341 1.40 -2.55 -9.64
CA TYR A 341 2.72 -2.19 -9.13
C TYR A 341 3.77 -2.14 -10.25
N ILE A 342 3.81 -3.16 -11.13
CA ILE A 342 4.73 -3.17 -12.27
C ILE A 342 4.47 -1.97 -13.19
N ILE A 343 3.19 -1.63 -13.46
CA ILE A 343 2.86 -0.45 -14.26
C ILE A 343 3.29 0.83 -13.55
N ASP A 344 3.08 0.94 -12.23
CA ASP A 344 3.46 2.10 -11.43
C ASP A 344 4.98 2.35 -11.40
N ILE A 345 5.80 1.30 -11.56
CA ILE A 345 7.24 1.44 -11.73
C ILE A 345 7.59 2.30 -12.97
N PHE A 346 6.84 2.12 -14.06
CA PHE A 346 7.10 2.81 -15.33
C PHE A 346 6.30 4.10 -15.50
N ILE A 347 5.07 4.12 -14.95
CA ILE A 347 4.14 5.25 -15.03
C ILE A 347 3.69 5.56 -13.61
N PRO A 348 4.47 6.32 -12.84
CA PRO A 348 4.14 6.65 -11.46
C PRO A 348 2.78 7.33 -11.38
N SER A 349 1.83 6.73 -10.68
CA SER A 349 0.46 7.22 -10.59
C SER A 349 -0.12 6.94 -9.21
N GLN A 350 -0.59 8.01 -8.56
CA GLN A 350 -1.29 7.93 -7.27
C GLN A 350 -2.47 6.93 -7.31
N ILE A 351 -3.14 6.81 -8.46
CA ILE A 351 -4.25 5.88 -8.63
C ILE A 351 -3.74 4.44 -8.62
N PHE A 352 -2.69 4.12 -9.39
CA PHE A 352 -2.12 2.77 -9.40
C PHE A 352 -1.55 2.41 -8.04
N GLN A 353 -0.83 3.34 -7.41
CA GLN A 353 -0.31 3.23 -6.05
C GLN A 353 -1.39 2.84 -5.03
N LEU A 354 -2.41 3.67 -4.86
CA LEU A 354 -3.48 3.41 -3.89
C LEU A 354 -4.24 2.12 -4.22
N THR A 355 -4.37 1.77 -5.51
CA THR A 355 -5.06 0.56 -5.95
C THR A 355 -4.28 -0.70 -5.59
N PHE A 356 -2.97 -0.79 -5.88
CA PHE A 356 -2.21 -1.98 -5.50
C PHE A 356 -1.97 -2.05 -3.99
N VAL A 357 -1.81 -0.92 -3.29
CA VAL A 357 -1.70 -0.89 -1.81
C VAL A 357 -2.96 -1.48 -1.18
N TYR A 358 -4.14 -1.02 -1.59
CA TYR A 358 -5.40 -1.58 -1.08
C TYR A 358 -5.55 -3.06 -1.44
N ALA A 359 -5.25 -3.43 -2.69
CA ALA A 359 -5.37 -4.80 -3.15
C ALA A 359 -4.45 -5.76 -2.38
N ILE A 360 -3.17 -5.39 -2.14
CA ILE A 360 -2.23 -6.25 -1.41
C ILE A 360 -2.60 -6.36 0.07
N MET A 361 -3.07 -5.27 0.69
CA MET A 361 -3.59 -5.29 2.06
C MET A 361 -4.78 -6.24 2.20
N MET A 362 -5.74 -6.14 1.28
CA MET A 362 -6.92 -7.02 1.26
C MET A 362 -6.52 -8.49 1.11
N VAL A 363 -5.63 -8.81 0.16
CA VAL A 363 -5.13 -10.18 -0.05
C VAL A 363 -4.43 -10.72 1.19
N PHE A 364 -3.57 -9.91 1.82
CA PHE A 364 -2.86 -10.31 3.03
C PHE A 364 -3.84 -10.73 4.13
N ILE A 365 -4.86 -9.91 4.41
CA ILE A 365 -5.82 -10.18 5.48
C ILE A 365 -6.71 -11.37 5.13
N GLU A 366 -7.14 -11.49 3.87
CA GLU A 366 -7.98 -12.61 3.44
C GLU A 366 -7.27 -13.94 3.51
N LEU A 367 -5.95 -13.98 3.30
CA LEU A 367 -5.18 -15.21 3.41
C LEU A 367 -4.75 -15.52 4.86
N PHE A 368 -5.09 -14.66 5.81
CA PHE A 368 -4.71 -14.83 7.21
C PHE A 368 -5.31 -16.12 7.81
N PRO A 369 -4.51 -16.96 8.50
CA PRO A 369 -4.90 -18.34 8.83
C PRO A 369 -5.86 -18.50 10.02
N LEU A 370 -6.30 -17.42 10.67
CA LEU A 370 -7.14 -17.48 11.87
C LEU A 370 -8.63 -17.37 11.55
N SER A 371 -9.46 -18.24 12.14
CA SER A 371 -10.92 -18.11 12.06
C SER A 371 -11.38 -16.86 12.84
N PRO A 372 -12.37 -16.07 12.37
CA PRO A 372 -13.27 -16.31 11.25
C PRO A 372 -12.79 -15.84 9.87
N MET A 373 -11.48 -15.58 9.69
CA MET A 373 -10.98 -15.06 8.41
C MET A 373 -11.07 -16.11 7.29
N PRO A 374 -11.27 -15.66 6.03
CA PRO A 374 -11.41 -16.56 4.87
C PRO A 374 -10.19 -17.46 4.63
N GLY A 375 -9.00 -17.05 5.08
CA GLY A 375 -7.76 -17.79 4.88
C GLY A 375 -7.75 -19.14 5.60
N SER A 376 -8.53 -19.26 6.69
CA SER A 376 -8.74 -20.53 7.37
C SER A 376 -9.45 -21.56 6.46
N ASP A 377 -10.41 -21.13 5.63
CA ASP A 377 -11.12 -21.99 4.68
C ASP A 377 -10.28 -22.29 3.43
N CYS A 378 -9.50 -21.32 2.93
CA CYS A 378 -8.50 -21.55 1.88
C CYS A 378 -7.51 -22.65 2.28
N ARG A 379 -7.03 -22.61 3.54
CA ARG A 379 -6.10 -23.59 4.10
C ARG A 379 -6.73 -24.99 4.20
N LYS A 380 -8.02 -25.10 4.56
CA LYS A 380 -8.76 -26.37 4.60
C LYS A 380 -8.97 -26.97 3.21
N TRP A 381 -9.09 -26.13 2.17
CA TRP A 381 -9.20 -26.60 0.77
C TRP A 381 -7.89 -27.17 0.25
N ASN A 382 -6.81 -26.39 0.29
CA ASN A 382 -5.48 -26.82 -0.14
C ASN A 382 -4.38 -26.07 0.63
N LYS A 383 -3.81 -26.73 1.65
CA LYS A 383 -2.78 -26.15 2.52
C LYS A 383 -1.55 -25.66 1.74
N TYR A 384 -1.10 -26.39 0.73
CA TYR A 384 0.14 -26.05 0.01
C TYR A 384 -0.07 -24.87 -0.96
N ALA A 385 -1.17 -24.87 -1.71
CA ALA A 385 -1.50 -23.75 -2.60
C ALA A 385 -1.74 -22.46 -1.79
N TRP A 386 -2.48 -22.56 -0.68
CA TRP A 386 -2.68 -21.46 0.25
C TRP A 386 -1.34 -20.94 0.80
N LEU A 387 -0.47 -21.83 1.28
CA LEU A 387 0.82 -21.43 1.87
C LEU A 387 1.71 -20.72 0.84
N GLY A 388 1.77 -21.22 -0.40
CA GLY A 388 2.53 -20.58 -1.47
C GLY A 388 2.05 -19.16 -1.77
N LEU A 389 0.74 -18.97 -1.94
CA LEU A 389 0.17 -17.65 -2.17
C LEU A 389 0.31 -16.74 -0.94
N TYR A 390 0.18 -17.28 0.27
CA TYR A 390 0.32 -16.50 1.50
C TYR A 390 1.75 -15.98 1.70
N ILE A 391 2.77 -16.82 1.48
CA ILE A 391 4.18 -16.38 1.52
C ILE A 391 4.44 -15.31 0.47
N ALA A 392 3.96 -15.50 -0.76
CA ALA A 392 4.10 -14.50 -1.82
C ALA A 392 3.40 -13.18 -1.48
N ALA A 393 2.19 -13.24 -0.91
CA ALA A 393 1.44 -12.07 -0.48
C ALA A 393 2.13 -11.33 0.67
N ILE A 394 2.69 -12.03 1.65
CA ILE A 394 3.48 -11.41 2.73
C ILE A 394 4.72 -10.72 2.16
N ALA A 395 5.48 -11.39 1.30
CA ALA A 395 6.71 -10.83 0.73
C ALA A 395 6.39 -9.57 -0.08
N ALA A 396 5.37 -9.62 -0.94
CA ALA A 396 4.90 -8.47 -1.71
C ALA A 396 4.35 -7.35 -0.81
N TYR A 397 3.58 -7.70 0.24
CA TYR A 397 3.08 -6.74 1.20
C TYR A 397 4.22 -5.98 1.89
N VAL A 398 5.21 -6.71 2.40
CA VAL A 398 6.38 -6.14 3.08
C VAL A 398 7.20 -5.26 2.13
N TYR A 399 7.49 -5.76 0.93
CA TYR A 399 8.26 -5.02 -0.04
C TYR A 399 7.54 -3.74 -0.49
N MET A 400 6.30 -3.85 -0.97
CA MET A 400 5.53 -2.71 -1.47
C MET A 400 5.22 -1.68 -0.37
N ASN A 401 4.80 -2.11 0.83
CA ASN A 401 4.35 -1.16 1.85
C ASN A 401 5.48 -0.59 2.71
N PHE A 402 6.65 -1.23 2.78
CA PHE A 402 7.74 -0.79 3.67
C PHE A 402 9.04 -0.41 2.97
N THR A 403 9.26 -0.86 1.73
CA THR A 403 10.51 -0.57 1.01
C THR A 403 10.32 0.53 -0.02
N THR A 404 9.17 0.57 -0.70
CA THR A 404 8.95 1.50 -1.82
C THR A 404 8.31 2.83 -1.40
N TYR A 405 7.53 2.86 -0.31
CA TYR A 405 6.66 4.01 0.02
C TYR A 405 6.70 4.47 1.49
N VAL A 406 7.74 4.08 2.22
CA VAL A 406 8.08 4.56 3.58
C VAL A 406 9.32 5.42 3.49
#